data_AF-A0A926TKF1-F1
#
_entry.id   AF-A0A926TKF1-F1
#
_cell.length_a   1.000
_cell.length_b   1.000
_cell.length_c   1.000
_cell.angle_alpha   90.00
_cell.angle_beta   90.00
_cell.angle_gamma   90.00
#
_symmetry.space_group_name_H-M   'P 1'
#
loop_
_entity.id
_entity.type
_entity.pdbx_description
1 polymer ?
#
loop_
_entity_poly.entity_id
_entity_poly.type
_entity_poly.pdbx_seq_one_letter_code
_entity_poly.pdbx_strand_id
1 'polypeptide(L)' 'MTWVERGKTREPEFLAVNPAGKVPTLIEASGRVLTEAEAILLYQAEAFPEAQLGASPAPETR' A
#
# COMPACT_ATOMS: atom_id res chain seq x y z
N MET A 1 2.69 16.83 -1.57
CA MET A 1 2.11 16.04 -0.47
C MET A 1 0.68 16.54 -0.26
N THR A 2 -0.28 15.90 -0.91
CA THR A 2 -1.70 16.26 -0.84
C THR A 2 -2.33 15.44 0.28
N TRP A 3 -2.81 16.10 1.33
CA TRP A 3 -3.51 15.45 2.43
C TRP A 3 -4.83 14.83 1.93
N VAL A 4 -5.23 13.68 2.49
CA VAL A 4 -6.57 13.15 2.25
C VAL A 4 -7.57 14.03 2.99
N GLU A 5 -8.47 14.65 2.25
CA GLU A 5 -9.52 15.50 2.80
C GLU A 5 -10.49 14.66 3.66
N ARG A 6 -10.90 15.20 4.81
CA ARG A 6 -11.77 14.48 5.76
C ARG A 6 -13.06 14.04 5.07
N GLY A 7 -13.39 12.76 5.20
CA GLY A 7 -14.64 12.20 4.67
C GLY A 7 -14.53 11.59 3.27
N LYS A 8 -13.48 11.88 2.48
CA LYS A 8 -13.35 11.33 1.12
C LYS A 8 -13.29 9.81 1.04
N THR A 9 -12.77 9.14 2.07
CA THR A 9 -12.76 7.66 2.11
C THR A 9 -14.15 7.05 2.34
N ARG A 10 -15.18 7.87 2.55
CA ARG A 10 -16.58 7.46 2.71
C ARG A 10 -17.42 7.81 1.48
N GLU A 11 -16.85 8.48 0.49
CA GLU A 11 -17.52 8.68 -0.79
C GLU A 11 -17.71 7.34 -1.50
N PRO A 12 -18.83 7.16 -2.25
CA PRO A 12 -19.14 5.91 -2.92
C PRO A 12 -18.05 5.47 -3.90
N GLU A 13 -17.35 6.41 -4.52
CA GLU A 13 -16.23 6.13 -5.43
C GLU A 13 -15.07 5.42 -4.71
N PHE A 14 -14.67 5.89 -3.53
CA PHE A 14 -13.61 5.24 -2.75
C PHE A 14 -14.09 3.89 -2.18
N LEU A 15 -15.34 3.83 -1.74
CA LEU A 15 -15.96 2.61 -1.21
C LEU A 15 -16.09 1.49 -2.24
N ALA A 16 -16.27 1.85 -3.51
CA ALA A 16 -16.28 0.88 -4.61
C ALA A 16 -14.91 0.20 -4.79
N VAL A 17 -13.82 0.88 -4.41
CA VAL A 17 -12.45 0.33 -4.44
C VAL A 17 -12.12 -0.40 -3.14
N ASN A 18 -12.35 0.25 -1.99
CA ASN A 18 -12.11 -0.32 -0.67
C ASN A 18 -13.36 -0.14 0.21
N PRO A 19 -14.19 -1.19 0.37
CA PRO A 19 -15.38 -1.14 1.20
C PRO A 19 -15.11 -0.75 2.67
N ALA A 20 -13.90 -1.01 3.19
CA ALA A 20 -13.52 -0.60 4.54
C ALA A 20 -13.35 0.92 4.65
N GLY A 21 -13.10 1.61 3.53
CA GLY A 21 -12.80 3.05 3.43
C GLY A 21 -11.61 3.46 4.27
N LYS A 22 -10.57 2.61 4.25
CA LYS A 22 -9.31 2.85 4.95
C LYS A 22 -8.22 3.16 3.93
N VAL A 23 -7.28 3.99 4.36
CA VAL A 23 -6.02 4.22 3.65
C VAL A 23 -4.89 3.55 4.45
N PRO A 24 -3.81 3.10 3.79
CA PRO A 24 -3.58 3.10 2.35
C PRO A 24 -4.44 2.08 1.57
N THR A 25 -4.61 2.33 0.27
CA THR A 25 -5.20 1.41 -0.73
C THR A 25 -4.44 1.61 -2.03
N LEU A 26 -3.91 0.54 -2.61
CA LEU A 26 -3.11 0.55 -3.84
C LEU A 26 -3.90 -0.11 -4.97
N ILE A 27 -3.97 0.53 -6.13
CA ILE A 27 -4.54 -0.03 -7.35
C ILE A 27 -3.40 -0.21 -8.35
N GLU A 28 -3.20 -1.44 -8.80
CA GLU A 28 -2.21 -1.75 -9.82
C GLU A 28 -2.71 -1.44 -11.23
N ALA A 29 -1.78 -1.34 -12.19
CA ALA A 29 -2.14 -1.20 -13.61
C ALA A 29 -3.02 -2.35 -14.14
N SER A 30 -2.92 -3.53 -13.52
CA SER A 30 -3.78 -4.69 -13.80
C SER A 30 -5.22 -4.55 -13.30
N GLY A 31 -5.51 -3.51 -12.50
CA GLY A 31 -6.79 -3.31 -11.82
C GLY A 31 -6.91 -4.04 -10.49
N ARG A 32 -5.88 -4.79 -10.05
CA ARG A 32 -5.87 -5.43 -8.73
C ARG A 32 -5.81 -4.38 -7.62
N VAL A 33 -6.59 -4.59 -6.57
CA VAL A 33 -6.62 -3.74 -5.38
C VAL A 33 -5.91 -4.43 -4.22
N LEU A 34 -5.01 -3.71 -3.54
CA LEU A 34 -4.33 -4.12 -2.33
C LEU A 34 -4.68 -3.17 -1.19
N THR A 35 -4.99 -3.75 -0.02
CA THR A 35 -5.31 -3.04 1.22
C THR A 35 -4.38 -3.49 2.33
N GLU A 36 -4.40 -2.78 3.45
CA GLU A 36 -3.49 -2.95 4.60
C GLU A 36 -2.06 -2.48 4.31
N ALA A 37 -1.53 -1.63 5.21
CA ALA A 37 -0.24 -0.99 4.99
C ALA A 37 0.92 -1.99 4.92
N GLU A 38 0.93 -2.99 5.80
CA GLU A 38 2.00 -4.00 5.86
C GLU A 38 2.03 -4.86 4.60
N ALA A 39 0.85 -5.30 4.12
CA ALA A 39 0.74 -6.10 2.91
C ALA A 39 1.17 -5.30 1.66
N ILE A 40 0.80 -4.01 1.57
CA ILE A 40 1.24 -3.14 0.47
C ILE A 40 2.76 -2.97 0.48
N LEU A 41 3.37 -2.76 1.65
CA LEU A 41 4.82 -2.59 1.77
C LEU A 41 5.58 -3.88 1.40
N LEU A 42 5.13 -5.03 1.91
CA LEU A 42 5.72 -6.32 1.58
C LEU A 42 5.61 -6.60 0.08
N TYR A 43 4.43 -6.40 -0.49
CA TYR A 43 4.20 -6.56 -1.93
C TYR A 43 5.16 -5.71 -2.76
N GLN A 44 5.32 -4.44 -2.42
CA GLN A 44 6.23 -3.54 -3.13
C GLN A 44 7.70 -3.96 -2.99
N ALA A 45 8.11 -4.47 -1.82
CA ALA A 45 9.47 -4.97 -1.60
C ALA A 45 9.77 -6.21 -2.46
N GLU A 46 8.79 -7.10 -2.63
CA GLU A 46 8.92 -8.29 -3.48
C GLU A 46 8.83 -7.96 -4.97
N ALA A 47 7.97 -7.01 -5.36
CA ALA A 47 7.76 -6.63 -6.76
C ALA A 47 8.91 -5.78 -7.34
N PHE A 48 9.61 -5.01 -6.51
CA PHE A 48 10.70 -4.11 -6.92
C PHE A 48 11.96 -4.32 -6.06
N PRO A 49 12.65 -5.47 -6.19
CA PRO A 49 13.81 -5.79 -5.36
C PRO A 49 14.96 -4.79 -5.51
N GLU A 50 15.11 -4.18 -6.69
CA GLU A 50 16.12 -3.16 -6.98
C GLU A 50 15.93 -1.86 -6.17
N ALA A 51 14.69 -1.59 -5.74
CA ALA A 51 14.37 -0.43 -4.92
C ALA A 51 14.77 -0.62 -3.45
N GLN A 52 15.23 -1.82 -3.06
CA GLN A 52 15.74 -2.14 -1.71
C GLN A 52 14.77 -1.72 -0.59
N LEU A 53 13.47 -1.92 -0.82
CA LEU A 53 12.39 -1.54 0.11
C LEU A 53 12.16 -2.55 1.23
N GLY A 54 12.68 -3.78 1.07
CA GLY A 54 12.63 -4.82 2.10
C GLY A 54 13.59 -4.53 3.26
N ALA A 55 13.54 -5.36 4.29
CA ALA A 55 14.55 -5.28 5.34
C ALA A 55 15.95 -5.46 4.72
N SER A 56 16.87 -4.52 4.98
CA SER A 56 18.29 -4.79 4.77
C SER A 56 18.65 -6.08 5.50
N PRO A 57 19.50 -6.95 4.93
CA PRO A 57 19.99 -8.10 5.68
C PRO A 57 20.50 -7.59 7.02
N ALA A 58 20.02 -8.19 8.12
CA ALA A 58 20.50 -7.85 9.45
C ALA A 58 22.03 -7.92 9.43
N PRO A 59 22.75 -6.98 10.06
CA PRO A 59 24.19 -7.12 10.18
C PRO A 59 24.44 -8.49 10.81
N GLU A 60 25.19 -9.32 10.09
CA GLU A 60 25.64 -10.63 10.52
C GLU A 60 26.35 -10.47 11.87
N THR A 61 25.63 -10.78 12.95
CA THR A 61 26.21 -10.84 14.29
C THR A 61 27.22 -11.97 14.30
N ARG A 62 28.50 -11.61 14.23
CA ARG A 62 29.63 -12.50 14.47
C ARG A 62 29.75 -12.85 15.95
#